data_AF-A0A933HD84-F1
#
_entry.id   AF-A0A933HD84-F1
#
_cell.length_a   1.000
_cell.length_b   1.000
_cell.length_c   1.000
_cell.angle_alpha   90.00
_cell.angle_beta   90.00
_cell.angle_gamma   90.00
#
_symmetry.space_group_name_H-M   'P 1'
#
loop_
_entity.id
_entity.type
_entity.pdbx_description
1 polymer ?
#
loop_
_entity_poly.entity_id
_entity_poly.type
_entity_poly.pdbx_seq_one_letter_code
_entity_poly.pdbx_strand_id
1 'polypeptide(L)'
;MQSKLCNYWTKAIFAAVLLFLCGPPARGEPPVKFTYQGNLRQQGFLVTGQRQMIFRLYTSSYAPTEVWTSPAYNTQVSTGVFFALLEPAGIDWQNNLWLELEIEGVKLSPREEMASAPYSINTLLHSGKRYTSAASTPTVPAVSGDLWYDSSANVIKFWNGAVWVPTSGSGLPGPHAVTHANGGSDAITSLGTHAVTGYITISSSVTAGWYYGDGAGLNNLNASNIMSGLLSGNRIGDVIVSTHIVDGSIFNQDIANLAIDRLKLNQSGCGNGQLLKWDNPTLQWICADDNFAGGGETDPLSVHVQDTLQAGTTFYVSSGTVNYFTVNNEMNVLGTARIRGSSTSEGVYVDNQGRVGVGNITPGAKIEVTGGTNPGDYLMIIKSGSQTAAWLRKK
;
A
#
# COMPACT_ATOMS: atom_id res chain seq x y z
N MET A 1 48.40 21.42 61.36
CA MET A 1 47.61 20.71 60.30
C MET A 1 47.31 19.25 60.69
N GLN A 2 46.93 19.00 61.95
CA GLN A 2 46.61 17.66 62.47
C GLN A 2 45.15 17.24 62.24
N SER A 3 44.31 18.07 61.60
CA SER A 3 42.86 17.82 61.48
C SER A 3 42.42 17.11 60.19
N LYS A 4 43.33 16.82 59.23
CA LYS A 4 42.97 16.14 57.97
C LYS A 4 43.24 14.63 57.94
N LEU A 5 43.99 14.09 58.91
CA LEU A 5 44.30 12.65 59.01
C LEU A 5 43.20 11.83 59.70
N CYS A 6 42.32 12.47 60.48
CA CYS A 6 41.28 11.77 61.26
C CYS A 6 40.05 11.31 60.45
N ASN A 7 39.86 11.81 59.22
CA ASN A 7 38.67 11.54 58.40
C ASN A 7 38.82 10.37 57.40
N TYR A 8 40.03 9.85 57.19
CA TYR A 8 40.27 8.70 56.30
C TYR A 8 40.12 7.35 57.03
N TRP A 9 40.42 7.31 58.32
CA TRP A 9 40.37 6.07 59.11
C TRP A 9 38.93 5.64 59.44
N THR A 10 38.01 6.59 59.65
CA THR A 10 36.60 6.33 59.94
C THR A 10 35.80 5.82 58.73
N LYS A 11 36.18 6.19 57.50
CA LYS A 11 35.54 5.67 56.27
C LYS A 11 36.07 4.30 55.84
N ALA A 12 37.33 3.99 56.14
CA ALA A 12 37.92 2.67 55.87
C ALA A 12 37.37 1.57 56.80
N ILE A 13 37.12 1.89 58.07
CA ILE A 13 36.58 0.93 59.05
C ILE A 13 35.09 0.63 58.77
N PHE A 14 34.31 1.61 58.30
CA PHE A 14 32.90 1.38 57.95
C PHE A 14 32.71 0.55 56.66
N ALA A 15 33.67 0.58 55.74
CA ALA A 15 33.66 -0.24 54.52
C ALA A 15 34.19 -1.67 54.77
N ALA A 16 35.09 -1.86 55.73
CA ALA A 16 35.62 -3.18 56.09
C ALA A 16 34.64 -4.03 56.94
N VAL A 17 33.77 -3.37 57.72
CA VAL A 17 32.77 -4.08 58.56
C VAL A 17 31.52 -4.52 57.77
N LEU A 18 31.22 -3.89 56.63
CA LEU A 18 30.09 -4.29 55.77
C LEU A 18 30.40 -5.46 54.81
N LEU A 19 31.67 -5.86 54.67
CA LEU A 19 32.10 -6.95 53.78
C LEU A 19 32.24 -8.32 54.47
N PHE A 20 31.93 -8.42 55.77
CA PHE A 20 32.06 -9.65 56.56
C PHE A 20 30.72 -10.33 56.92
N LEU A 21 29.60 -9.87 56.36
CA LEU A 21 28.25 -10.38 56.66
C LEU A 21 27.62 -11.26 55.57
N CYS A 22 28.34 -11.58 54.50
CA CYS A 22 27.91 -12.59 53.53
C CYS A 22 28.59 -13.92 53.83
N GLY A 23 28.11 -14.64 54.86
CA GLY A 23 28.44 -16.05 55.01
C GLY A 23 27.98 -16.83 53.76
N PRO A 24 28.70 -17.87 53.34
CA PRO A 24 28.26 -18.71 52.22
C PRO A 24 26.83 -19.20 52.50
N PRO A 25 25.98 -19.37 51.46
CA PRO A 25 24.67 -19.97 51.66
C PRO A 25 24.87 -21.30 52.36
N ALA A 26 24.36 -21.40 53.59
CA ALA A 26 24.19 -22.67 54.27
C ALA A 26 23.24 -23.48 53.38
N ARG A 27 23.84 -24.34 52.57
CA ARG A 27 23.09 -25.36 51.84
C ARG A 27 22.54 -26.25 52.92
N GLY A 28 21.23 -26.17 53.16
CA GLY A 28 20.53 -27.15 53.98
C GLY A 28 20.69 -28.49 53.29
N GLU A 29 21.72 -29.24 53.67
CA GLU A 29 21.84 -30.64 53.30
C GLU A 29 20.62 -31.35 53.86
N PRO A 30 19.94 -32.21 53.08
CA PRO A 30 18.81 -32.99 53.59
C PRO A 30 19.22 -33.67 54.91
N PRO A 31 18.41 -33.56 55.98
CA PRO A 31 18.75 -34.20 57.24
C PRO A 31 18.96 -35.70 57.03
N VAL A 32 20.17 -36.19 57.29
CA VAL A 32 20.50 -37.60 57.11
C VAL A 32 20.01 -38.36 58.35
N LYS A 33 18.80 -38.92 58.26
CA LYS A 33 18.17 -39.69 59.33
C LYS A 33 18.05 -41.15 58.93
N PHE A 34 18.35 -42.07 59.84
CA PHE A 34 18.10 -43.49 59.63
C PHE A 34 17.56 -44.15 60.91
N THR A 35 16.85 -45.25 60.73
CA THR A 35 16.26 -46.01 61.83
C THR A 35 17.14 -47.17 62.23
N TYR A 36 17.27 -47.41 63.54
CA TYR A 36 17.93 -48.58 64.10
C TYR A 36 16.94 -49.33 65.02
N GLN A 37 16.88 -50.65 64.87
CA GLN A 37 16.00 -51.53 65.64
C GLN A 37 16.79 -52.71 66.16
N GLY A 38 16.48 -53.17 67.37
CA GLY A 38 17.16 -54.30 67.97
C GLY A 38 16.30 -55.07 68.96
N ASN A 39 16.73 -56.28 69.29
CA ASN A 39 16.15 -57.10 70.35
C ASN A 39 17.09 -57.12 71.57
N LEU A 40 16.67 -56.51 72.66
CA LEU A 40 17.37 -56.49 73.93
C LEU A 40 16.95 -57.69 74.79
N ARG A 41 17.95 -58.50 75.15
CA ARG A 41 17.82 -59.61 76.10
C ARG A 41 18.78 -59.41 77.26
N GLN A 42 18.30 -59.73 78.46
CA GLN A 42 19.11 -59.74 79.67
C GLN A 42 18.96 -61.10 80.33
N GLN A 43 20.09 -61.80 80.53
CA GLN A 43 20.11 -63.16 81.10
C GLN A 43 19.17 -64.15 80.36
N GLY A 44 19.02 -63.98 79.04
CA GLY A 44 18.18 -64.82 78.20
C GLY A 44 16.70 -64.41 78.14
N PHE A 45 16.24 -63.47 78.97
CA PHE A 45 14.85 -62.98 78.96
C PHE A 45 14.71 -61.67 78.16
N LEU A 46 13.54 -61.49 77.54
CA LEU A 46 13.19 -60.27 76.81
C LEU A 46 12.97 -59.13 77.81
N VAL A 47 13.63 -58.00 77.57
CA VAL A 47 13.53 -56.83 78.45
C VAL A 47 12.27 -56.01 78.11
N THR A 48 11.57 -55.47 79.12
CA THR A 48 10.49 -54.49 78.93
C THR A 48 10.69 -53.31 79.88
N GLY A 49 10.45 -52.09 79.40
CA GLY A 49 10.60 -50.84 80.14
C GLY A 49 11.49 -49.83 79.43
N GLN A 50 11.67 -48.66 80.05
CA GLN A 50 12.57 -47.63 79.57
C GLN A 50 14.03 -48.03 79.82
N ARG A 51 14.89 -47.80 78.84
CA ARG A 51 16.35 -47.99 78.94
C ARG A 51 17.07 -46.80 78.32
N GLN A 52 18.08 -46.28 79.01
CA GLN A 52 18.93 -45.24 78.47
C GLN A 52 19.94 -45.85 77.49
N MET A 53 19.95 -45.37 76.25
CA MET A 53 20.78 -45.89 75.16
C MET A 53 21.63 -44.78 74.53
N ILE A 54 22.89 -45.08 74.22
CA ILE A 54 23.81 -44.21 73.48
C ILE A 54 24.35 -45.00 72.29
N PHE A 55 24.34 -44.38 71.11
CA PHE A 55 24.81 -44.98 69.86
C PHE A 55 26.09 -44.29 69.40
N ARG A 56 27.07 -45.08 68.94
CA ARG A 56 28.32 -44.56 68.37
C ARG A 56 28.60 -45.20 67.03
N LEU A 57 29.15 -44.41 66.11
CA LEU A 57 29.59 -44.88 64.79
C LEU A 57 31.11 -44.89 64.73
N TYR A 58 31.67 -45.88 64.04
CA TYR A 58 33.10 -46.10 63.86
C TYR A 58 33.41 -46.46 62.40
N THR A 59 34.64 -46.22 61.95
CA THR A 59 35.11 -46.60 60.60
C THR A 59 35.55 -48.06 60.47
N SER A 60 35.61 -48.81 61.58
CA SER A 60 35.85 -50.26 61.60
C SER A 60 35.38 -50.87 62.92
N SER A 61 35.24 -52.20 62.96
CA SER A 61 34.87 -52.94 64.18
C SER A 61 35.90 -52.78 65.32
N TYR A 62 37.14 -52.35 65.02
CA TYR A 62 38.23 -52.15 65.99
C TYR A 62 38.74 -50.71 66.06
N ALA A 63 38.08 -49.76 65.38
CA ALA A 63 38.55 -48.37 65.36
C ALA A 63 38.57 -47.78 66.79
N PRO A 64 39.67 -47.08 67.18
CA PRO A 64 39.84 -46.59 68.54
C PRO A 64 39.03 -45.33 68.84
N THR A 65 38.56 -44.62 67.80
CA THR A 65 37.85 -43.34 67.91
C THR A 65 36.53 -43.42 67.16
N GLU A 66 35.46 -42.96 67.80
CA GLU A 66 34.16 -42.78 67.17
C GLU A 66 34.18 -41.63 66.14
N VAL A 67 33.52 -41.83 65.00
CA VAL A 67 33.26 -40.75 64.03
C VAL A 67 32.03 -39.94 64.41
N TRP A 68 31.14 -40.51 65.23
CA TRP A 68 29.98 -39.83 65.76
C TRP A 68 29.45 -40.52 67.01
N THR A 69 28.87 -39.74 67.92
CA THR A 69 28.17 -40.20 69.12
C THR A 69 26.82 -39.51 69.22
N SER A 70 25.79 -40.27 69.59
CA SER A 70 24.46 -39.71 69.82
C SER A 70 24.35 -39.06 71.21
N PRO A 71 23.33 -38.21 71.44
CA PRO A 71 22.81 -37.94 72.78
C PRO A 71 22.30 -39.23 73.45
N ALA A 72 22.09 -39.18 74.76
CA ALA A 72 21.46 -40.28 75.48
C ALA A 72 19.94 -40.30 75.21
N TYR A 73 19.43 -41.41 74.69
CA TYR A 73 18.01 -41.63 74.43
C TYR A 73 17.38 -42.44 75.55
N ASN A 74 16.23 -42.00 76.06
CA ASN A 74 15.35 -42.83 76.88
C ASN A 74 14.43 -43.62 75.95
N THR A 75 14.86 -44.83 75.59
CA THR A 75 14.19 -45.66 74.60
C THR A 75 13.24 -46.64 75.30
N GLN A 76 11.98 -46.64 74.89
CA GLN A 76 11.01 -47.66 75.34
C GLN A 76 11.36 -49.00 74.70
N VAL A 77 11.59 -50.01 75.52
CA VAL A 77 11.73 -51.41 75.10
C VAL A 77 10.42 -52.14 75.43
N SER A 78 9.82 -52.79 74.43
CA SER A 78 8.61 -53.59 74.60
C SER A 78 8.86 -54.99 74.12
N THR A 79 8.73 -55.98 75.01
CA THR A 79 8.95 -57.41 74.67
C THR A 79 10.31 -57.65 74.00
N GLY A 80 11.33 -56.97 74.49
CA GLY A 80 12.70 -56.98 73.97
C GLY A 80 12.93 -56.12 72.74
N VAL A 81 11.92 -55.64 72.01
CA VAL A 81 12.14 -54.83 70.82
C VAL A 81 12.24 -53.35 71.18
N PHE A 82 13.20 -52.66 70.59
CA PHE A 82 13.34 -51.20 70.67
C PHE A 82 13.55 -50.59 69.27
N PHE A 83 13.30 -49.28 69.18
CA PHE A 83 13.44 -48.48 67.98
C PHE A 83 14.13 -47.15 68.32
N ALA A 84 15.09 -46.74 67.50
CA ALA A 84 15.77 -45.45 67.59
C ALA A 84 15.82 -44.77 66.21
N LEU A 85 15.60 -43.46 66.18
CA LEU A 85 15.84 -42.63 65.01
C LEU A 85 17.14 -41.85 65.23
N LEU A 86 18.13 -42.09 64.39
CA LEU A 86 19.48 -41.54 64.50
C LEU A 86 19.70 -40.47 63.44
N GLU A 87 20.33 -39.36 63.84
CA GLU A 87 20.57 -38.19 62.99
C GLU A 87 22.04 -37.75 63.06
N PRO A 88 22.98 -38.55 62.54
CA PRO A 88 24.37 -38.18 62.57
C PRO A 88 24.68 -37.06 61.56
N ALA A 89 25.65 -36.21 61.90
CA ALA A 89 26.11 -35.10 61.08
C ALA A 89 27.61 -35.24 60.82
N GLY A 90 28.08 -34.76 59.66
CA GLY A 90 29.52 -34.78 59.32
C GLY A 90 30.09 -36.17 59.03
N ILE A 91 29.24 -37.17 58.75
CA ILE A 91 29.65 -38.53 58.43
C ILE A 91 29.96 -38.65 56.94
N ASP A 92 31.09 -39.28 56.62
CA ASP A 92 31.37 -39.76 55.28
C ASP A 92 30.71 -41.13 55.05
N TRP A 93 29.53 -41.10 54.43
CA TRP A 93 28.71 -42.27 54.14
C TRP A 93 29.24 -43.15 53.00
N GLN A 94 30.38 -42.78 52.39
CA GLN A 94 31.00 -43.57 51.34
C GLN A 94 31.87 -44.72 51.89
N ASN A 95 32.26 -44.64 53.17
CA ASN A 95 33.03 -45.68 53.84
C ASN A 95 32.11 -46.65 54.59
N ASN A 96 32.59 -47.88 54.82
CA ASN A 96 31.91 -48.80 55.72
C ASN A 96 31.90 -48.22 57.14
N LEU A 97 30.79 -48.42 57.85
CA LEU A 97 30.58 -47.90 59.19
C LEU A 97 30.05 -48.99 60.11
N TRP A 98 30.46 -48.93 61.37
CA TRP A 98 30.08 -49.88 62.43
C TRP A 98 29.41 -49.14 63.58
N LEU A 99 28.30 -49.68 64.07
CA LEU A 99 27.51 -49.15 65.16
C LEU A 99 27.80 -49.91 66.47
N GLU A 100 28.08 -49.14 67.52
CA GLU A 100 28.22 -49.60 68.90
C GLU A 100 27.06 -49.07 69.73
N LEU A 101 26.42 -49.95 70.50
CA LEU A 101 25.34 -49.61 71.41
C LEU A 101 25.82 -49.68 72.86
N GLU A 102 25.59 -48.63 73.61
CA GLU A 102 25.77 -48.61 75.06
C GLU A 102 24.41 -48.49 75.75
N ILE A 103 24.15 -49.33 76.73
CA ILE A 103 22.90 -49.35 77.51
C ILE A 103 23.25 -49.23 78.99
N GLU A 104 22.74 -48.19 79.65
CA GLU A 104 22.94 -47.96 81.10
C GLU A 104 24.43 -48.06 81.53
N GLY A 105 25.34 -47.55 80.67
CA GLY A 105 26.79 -47.56 80.91
C GLY A 105 27.54 -48.81 80.43
N VAL A 106 26.84 -49.82 79.91
CA VAL A 106 27.45 -51.05 79.38
C VAL A 106 27.54 -50.99 77.86
N LYS A 107 28.76 -50.96 77.32
CA LYS A 107 29.02 -51.05 75.87
C LYS A 107 28.87 -52.48 75.38
N LEU A 108 28.05 -52.69 74.36
CA LEU A 108 27.81 -54.00 73.78
C LEU A 108 28.79 -54.27 72.64
N SER A 109 29.28 -55.51 72.58
CA SER A 109 30.19 -56.02 71.55
C SER A 109 29.71 -57.38 71.04
N PRO A 110 29.97 -57.74 69.76
CA PRO A 110 30.70 -56.98 68.75
C PRO A 110 29.90 -55.81 68.16
N ARG A 111 30.59 -54.86 67.53
CA ARG A 111 29.95 -53.76 66.79
C ARG A 111 29.27 -54.31 65.53
N GLU A 112 28.14 -53.73 65.16
CA GLU A 112 27.36 -54.15 64.00
C GLU A 112 27.73 -53.31 62.78
N GLU A 113 28.09 -53.94 61.65
CA GLU A 113 28.32 -53.22 60.40
C GLU A 113 26.99 -52.70 59.83
N MET A 114 26.95 -51.43 59.44
CA MET A 114 25.78 -50.86 58.80
C MET A 114 25.70 -51.33 57.34
N ALA A 115 24.75 -52.22 57.07
CA ALA A 115 24.47 -52.70 55.72
C ALA A 115 23.42 -51.84 55.02
N SER A 116 23.50 -51.77 53.68
CA SER A 116 22.48 -51.15 52.85
C SER A 116 21.20 -52.00 52.80
N ALA A 117 20.04 -51.36 52.76
CA ALA A 117 18.78 -52.05 52.45
C ALA A 117 18.76 -52.52 50.98
N PRO A 118 18.08 -53.64 50.63
CA PRO A 118 18.07 -54.16 49.26
C PRO A 118 17.65 -53.13 48.20
N TYR A 119 16.64 -52.30 48.49
CA TYR A 119 16.20 -51.24 47.57
C TYR A 119 17.19 -50.07 47.44
N SER A 120 18.03 -49.81 48.46
CA SER A 120 19.12 -48.82 48.40
C SER A 120 20.38 -49.32 47.67
N ILE A 121 20.47 -50.60 47.33
CA ILE A 121 21.57 -51.10 46.48
C ILE A 121 21.44 -50.50 45.07
N ASN A 122 20.21 -50.36 44.55
CA ASN A 122 19.99 -49.83 43.20
C ASN A 122 20.31 -48.33 43.08
N THR A 123 20.27 -47.57 44.19
CA THR A 123 20.74 -46.18 44.20
C THR A 123 22.25 -46.04 43.96
N LEU A 124 23.02 -47.14 44.02
CA LEU A 124 24.40 -47.17 43.52
C LEU A 124 24.48 -46.87 42.02
N LEU A 125 23.43 -47.12 41.22
CA LEU A 125 23.37 -46.70 39.81
C LEU A 125 23.14 -45.19 39.65
N HIS A 126 22.58 -44.53 40.66
CA HIS A 126 22.39 -43.07 40.69
C HIS A 126 23.57 -42.34 41.34
N SER A 127 24.24 -42.99 42.31
CA SER A 127 25.50 -42.57 42.93
C SER A 127 26.75 -43.02 42.15
N GLY A 128 26.57 -43.83 41.11
CA GLY A 128 27.61 -44.41 40.25
C GLY A 128 27.99 -43.56 39.04
N LYS A 129 27.67 -42.26 39.05
CA LYS A 129 28.24 -41.30 38.11
C LYS A 129 29.43 -40.62 38.77
N ARG A 130 30.61 -41.03 38.36
CA ARG A 130 31.90 -40.39 38.61
C ARG A 130 31.90 -39.00 37.98
N TYR A 131 31.25 -38.02 38.61
CA TYR A 131 31.48 -36.62 38.30
C TYR A 131 32.51 -36.08 39.27
N THR A 132 33.74 -35.87 38.79
CA THR A 132 34.76 -35.17 39.58
C THR A 132 34.54 -33.67 39.42
N SER A 133 34.71 -32.89 40.47
CA SER A 133 34.80 -31.42 40.36
C SER A 133 36.24 -31.02 40.69
N ALA A 134 36.96 -30.46 39.73
CA ALA A 134 38.36 -30.09 39.92
C ALA A 134 38.73 -28.93 38.99
N ALA A 135 39.64 -28.08 39.46
CA ALA A 135 40.17 -26.94 38.70
C ALA A 135 41.17 -27.35 37.61
N SER A 136 41.66 -28.58 37.68
CA SER A 136 42.63 -29.19 36.77
C SER A 136 42.15 -30.56 36.30
N THR A 137 42.65 -31.02 35.15
CA THR A 137 42.28 -32.30 34.56
C THR A 137 42.50 -33.46 35.55
N PRO A 138 41.50 -34.33 35.79
CA PRO A 138 41.64 -35.48 36.67
C PRO A 138 42.74 -36.45 36.22
N THR A 139 43.55 -36.93 37.17
CA THR A 139 44.74 -37.80 36.95
C THR A 139 44.50 -39.29 37.17
N VAL A 140 43.28 -39.70 37.54
CA VAL A 140 42.91 -41.10 37.83
C VAL A 140 42.46 -41.82 36.54
N PRO A 141 42.49 -43.17 36.44
CA PRO A 141 42.11 -43.85 35.19
C PRO A 141 40.63 -43.59 34.90
N ALA A 142 40.39 -42.67 33.96
CA ALA A 142 39.07 -42.29 33.53
C ALA A 142 38.48 -43.43 32.68
N VAL A 143 37.28 -43.86 33.05
CA VAL A 143 36.51 -44.83 32.26
C VAL A 143 35.63 -44.07 31.28
N SER A 144 35.42 -44.62 30.09
CA SER A 144 34.57 -43.99 29.07
C SER A 144 33.20 -43.66 29.67
N GLY A 145 32.79 -42.39 29.56
CA GLY A 145 31.54 -41.87 30.14
C GLY A 145 31.69 -41.20 31.51
N ASP A 146 32.87 -41.21 32.15
CA ASP A 146 33.11 -40.42 33.36
C ASP A 146 32.89 -38.94 33.08
N LEU A 147 32.37 -38.19 34.06
CA LEU A 147 32.09 -36.77 33.95
C LEU A 147 33.09 -35.96 34.79
N TRP A 148 33.42 -34.75 34.34
CA TRP A 148 34.26 -33.83 35.08
C TRP A 148 33.70 -32.42 34.93
N TYR A 149 33.39 -31.77 36.05
CA TYR A 149 33.15 -30.34 36.08
C TYR A 149 34.50 -29.62 36.28
N ASP A 150 34.97 -28.96 35.22
CA ASP A 150 36.12 -28.08 35.25
C ASP A 150 35.72 -26.79 35.98
N SER A 151 36.08 -26.67 37.26
CA SER A 151 35.69 -25.53 38.08
C SER A 151 36.42 -24.24 37.75
N SER A 152 37.50 -24.29 36.97
CA SER A 152 38.18 -23.10 36.44
C SER A 152 37.45 -22.57 35.21
N ALA A 153 37.03 -23.46 34.31
CA ALA A 153 36.35 -23.11 33.07
C ALA A 153 34.82 -23.00 33.21
N ASN A 154 34.25 -23.51 34.31
CA ASN A 154 32.80 -23.68 34.51
C ASN A 154 32.13 -24.53 33.40
N VAL A 155 32.80 -25.61 32.98
CA VAL A 155 32.32 -26.48 31.89
C VAL A 155 32.29 -27.94 32.34
N ILE A 156 31.23 -28.65 31.97
CA ILE A 156 31.15 -30.11 32.12
C ILE A 156 31.84 -30.77 30.92
N LYS A 157 32.73 -31.71 31.21
CA LYS A 157 33.42 -32.57 30.25
C LYS A 157 33.09 -34.03 30.53
N PHE A 158 33.21 -34.88 29.52
CA PHE A 158 33.12 -36.33 29.64
C PHE A 158 34.38 -36.98 29.08
N TRP A 159 34.80 -38.10 29.67
CA TRP A 159 35.91 -38.89 29.12
C TRP A 159 35.40 -39.77 27.99
N ASN A 160 35.95 -39.59 26.79
CA ASN A 160 35.55 -40.37 25.61
C ASN A 160 36.35 -41.68 25.42
N GLY A 161 37.22 -42.02 26.38
CA GLY A 161 38.15 -43.14 26.28
C GLY A 161 39.60 -42.74 25.99
N ALA A 162 39.86 -41.49 25.59
CA ALA A 162 41.20 -40.99 25.27
C ALA A 162 41.49 -39.60 25.83
N VAL A 163 40.51 -38.69 25.81
CA VAL A 163 40.63 -37.30 26.28
C VAL A 163 39.34 -36.83 26.94
N TRP A 164 39.44 -35.82 27.80
CA TRP A 164 38.29 -35.11 28.36
C TRP A 164 37.72 -34.14 27.32
N VAL A 165 36.48 -34.38 26.88
CA VAL A 165 35.79 -33.58 25.85
C VAL A 165 34.62 -32.81 26.48
N PRO A 166 34.42 -31.51 26.20
CA PRO A 166 33.24 -30.77 26.64
C PRO A 166 31.92 -31.43 26.21
N THR A 167 30.90 -31.43 27.08
CA THR A 167 29.56 -31.96 26.75
C THR A 167 28.78 -31.02 25.83
N SER A 168 29.15 -29.74 25.77
CA SER A 168 28.71 -28.84 24.71
C SER A 168 29.56 -29.15 23.47
N GLY A 169 29.08 -30.01 22.58
CA GLY A 169 29.62 -30.09 21.23
C GLY A 169 29.64 -28.68 20.64
N SER A 170 30.84 -28.12 20.45
CA SER A 170 31.10 -26.83 19.79
C SER A 170 30.10 -25.70 20.10
N GLY A 171 30.35 -24.97 21.18
CA GLY A 171 29.90 -23.58 21.31
C GLY A 171 28.86 -23.31 22.38
N LEU A 172 29.13 -22.25 23.16
CA LEU A 172 28.11 -21.23 23.39
C LEU A 172 27.36 -20.96 22.07
N PRO A 173 26.07 -20.54 22.07
CA PRO A 173 25.42 -20.11 20.83
C PRO A 173 26.41 -19.22 20.07
N GLY A 174 26.79 -19.65 18.86
CA GLY A 174 27.78 -18.92 18.08
C GLY A 174 27.37 -17.45 17.96
N PRO A 175 28.29 -16.55 17.59
CA PRO A 175 27.92 -15.18 17.25
C PRO A 175 26.67 -15.24 16.35
N HIS A 176 25.61 -14.52 16.74
CA HIS A 176 24.49 -14.26 15.84
C HIS A 176 25.08 -13.88 14.48
N ALA A 177 24.52 -14.40 13.38
CA ALA A 177 25.06 -14.19 12.04
C ALA A 177 25.55 -12.74 11.90
N VAL A 178 26.81 -12.56 11.49
CA VAL A 178 27.54 -11.26 11.51
C VAL A 178 26.85 -10.15 10.71
N THR A 179 25.79 -10.50 9.99
CA THR A 179 24.94 -9.63 9.20
C THR A 179 23.87 -8.90 10.02
N HIS A 180 23.67 -9.24 11.31
CA HIS A 180 22.66 -8.60 12.14
C HIS A 180 23.20 -8.05 13.47
N ALA A 181 22.97 -6.77 13.73
CA ALA A 181 23.23 -6.10 14.99
C ALA A 181 22.43 -6.72 16.15
N ASN A 182 23.06 -6.71 17.33
CA ASN A 182 22.42 -7.16 18.57
C ASN A 182 21.10 -6.41 18.80
N GLY A 183 20.00 -7.14 19.02
CA GLY A 183 18.67 -6.57 19.23
C GLY A 183 17.85 -6.33 17.95
N GLY A 184 18.34 -6.71 16.77
CA GLY A 184 17.55 -6.67 15.52
C GLY A 184 17.36 -5.28 14.94
N SER A 185 18.31 -4.36 15.18
CA SER A 185 18.25 -2.99 14.66
C SER A 185 18.58 -2.86 13.18
N ASP A 186 18.93 -3.93 12.48
CA ASP A 186 19.24 -3.86 11.06
C ASP A 186 17.99 -3.69 10.22
N ALA A 187 18.11 -2.86 9.19
CA ALA A 187 17.05 -2.71 8.22
C ALA A 187 16.86 -4.01 7.43
N ILE A 188 15.62 -4.51 7.36
CA ILE A 188 15.23 -5.53 6.40
C ILE A 188 15.17 -4.86 5.03
N THR A 189 16.15 -5.12 4.17
CA THR A 189 16.25 -4.52 2.83
C THR A 189 15.51 -5.31 1.76
N SER A 190 15.18 -6.58 2.02
CA SER A 190 14.41 -7.44 1.11
C SER A 190 13.66 -8.51 1.90
N LEU A 191 12.38 -8.71 1.59
CA LEU A 191 11.54 -9.78 2.14
C LEU A 191 11.39 -10.97 1.19
N GLY A 192 11.94 -10.88 -0.03
CA GLY A 192 11.67 -11.84 -1.10
C GLY A 192 10.19 -11.86 -1.50
N THR A 193 9.74 -12.98 -2.09
CA THR A 193 8.32 -13.20 -2.39
C THR A 193 7.55 -13.38 -1.09
N HIS A 194 6.70 -12.41 -0.75
CA HIS A 194 5.82 -12.47 0.41
C HIS A 194 4.35 -12.33 0.00
N ALA A 195 3.44 -12.91 0.78
CA ALA A 195 2.02 -12.64 0.71
C ALA A 195 1.60 -11.89 1.97
N VAL A 196 0.93 -10.75 1.81
CA VAL A 196 0.41 -9.95 2.92
C VAL A 196 -1.11 -10.07 2.93
N THR A 197 -1.66 -10.49 4.05
CA THR A 197 -3.10 -10.47 4.31
C THR A 197 -3.45 -9.17 5.03
N GLY A 198 -3.89 -8.14 4.28
CA GLY A 198 -4.30 -6.85 4.84
C GLY A 198 -3.76 -5.64 4.08
N TYR A 199 -3.81 -4.47 4.72
CA TYR A 199 -3.32 -3.22 4.14
C TYR A 199 -1.80 -3.09 4.28
N ILE A 200 -1.15 -2.64 3.21
CA ILE A 200 0.27 -2.26 3.21
C ILE A 200 0.34 -0.73 3.17
N THR A 201 1.02 -0.12 4.15
CA THR A 201 1.34 1.31 4.13
C THR A 201 2.77 1.49 3.65
N ILE A 202 2.98 2.27 2.59
CA ILE A 202 4.30 2.56 2.02
C ILE A 202 4.52 4.06 2.10
N SER A 203 5.60 4.49 2.76
CA SER A 203 5.92 5.91 2.99
C SER A 203 6.59 6.60 1.80
N SER A 204 6.91 5.84 0.76
CA SER A 204 7.63 6.31 -0.43
C SER A 204 7.05 5.65 -1.70
N SER A 205 7.86 5.44 -2.73
CA SER A 205 7.46 4.88 -4.02
C SER A 205 7.12 3.39 -3.94
N VAL A 206 6.11 3.00 -4.72
CA VAL A 206 5.77 1.60 -5.01
C VAL A 206 6.10 1.31 -6.47
N THR A 207 6.90 0.27 -6.70
CA THR A 207 7.15 -0.27 -8.05
C THR A 207 6.55 -1.67 -8.11
N ALA A 208 5.53 -1.86 -8.94
CA ALA A 208 4.86 -3.14 -9.12
C ALA A 208 4.62 -3.41 -10.61
N GLY A 209 4.65 -4.68 -11.01
CA GLY A 209 4.26 -5.09 -12.37
C GLY A 209 2.75 -4.97 -12.61
N TRP A 210 1.95 -5.26 -11.58
CA TRP A 210 0.48 -5.24 -11.64
C TRP A 210 -0.10 -4.79 -10.30
N TYR A 211 -1.17 -4.00 -10.34
CA TYR A 211 -2.03 -3.69 -9.20
C TYR A 211 -3.39 -4.35 -9.44
N TYR A 212 -3.78 -5.32 -8.60
CA TYR A 212 -5.06 -6.02 -8.71
C TYR A 212 -6.07 -5.44 -7.71
N GLY A 213 -7.28 -5.10 -8.15
CA GLY A 213 -8.34 -4.55 -7.31
C GLY A 213 -9.26 -3.57 -8.06
N ASP A 214 -10.24 -3.00 -7.35
CA ASP A 214 -11.18 -2.01 -7.90
C ASP A 214 -10.55 -0.61 -8.06
N GLY A 215 -9.42 -0.37 -7.41
CA GLY A 215 -8.66 0.88 -7.45
C GLY A 215 -9.31 2.06 -6.72
N ALA A 216 -10.37 1.85 -5.93
CA ALA A 216 -11.13 2.93 -5.28
C ALA A 216 -10.28 3.79 -4.32
N GLY A 217 -9.18 3.23 -3.80
CA GLY A 217 -8.24 3.92 -2.91
C GLY A 217 -7.10 4.68 -3.59
N LEU A 218 -6.98 4.65 -4.92
CA LEU A 218 -5.94 5.38 -5.65
C LEU A 218 -6.36 6.84 -5.87
N ASN A 219 -6.18 7.67 -4.84
CA ASN A 219 -6.46 9.11 -4.88
C ASN A 219 -5.18 9.95 -5.05
N ASN A 220 -5.32 11.25 -5.37
CA ASN A 220 -4.20 12.18 -5.59
C ASN A 220 -3.16 11.73 -6.63
N LEU A 221 -3.58 10.97 -7.65
CA LEU A 221 -2.72 10.65 -8.78
C LEU A 221 -2.43 11.92 -9.59
N ASN A 222 -1.16 12.29 -9.75
CA ASN A 222 -0.77 13.37 -10.65
C ASN A 222 -0.85 12.86 -12.10
N ALA A 223 -1.90 13.27 -12.81
CA ALA A 223 -2.14 12.87 -14.20
C ALA A 223 -0.96 13.22 -15.13
N SER A 224 -0.22 14.31 -14.88
CA SER A 224 0.94 14.70 -15.70
C SER A 224 2.11 13.71 -15.61
N ASN A 225 2.17 12.88 -14.56
CA ASN A 225 3.18 11.84 -14.40
C ASN A 225 2.73 10.48 -14.96
N ILE A 226 1.47 10.37 -15.43
CA ILE A 226 0.94 9.16 -16.09
C ILE A 226 1.16 9.32 -17.60
N MET A 227 2.38 9.03 -18.03
CA MET A 227 2.84 9.30 -19.41
C MET A 227 2.34 8.28 -20.46
N SER A 228 1.82 7.14 -20.03
CA SER A 228 1.30 6.08 -20.91
C SER A 228 0.37 5.12 -20.15
N GLY A 229 -0.49 4.42 -20.90
CA GLY A 229 -1.44 3.43 -20.36
C GLY A 229 -2.90 3.74 -20.74
N LEU A 230 -3.77 2.74 -20.56
CA LEU A 230 -5.21 2.90 -20.74
C LEU A 230 -5.84 3.20 -19.38
N LEU A 231 -6.34 4.42 -19.16
CA LEU A 231 -7.25 4.71 -18.05
C LEU A 231 -8.67 4.43 -18.54
N SER A 232 -9.38 3.48 -17.91
CA SER A 232 -10.79 3.27 -18.23
C SER A 232 -11.56 4.58 -18.03
N GLY A 233 -12.41 4.94 -18.99
CA GLY A 233 -13.08 6.25 -19.05
C GLY A 233 -13.82 6.65 -17.77
N ASN A 234 -14.31 5.68 -16.98
CA ASN A 234 -14.94 5.93 -15.68
C ASN A 234 -13.97 6.50 -14.61
N ARG A 235 -12.67 6.59 -14.90
CA ARG A 235 -11.62 7.11 -13.99
C ARG A 235 -11.04 8.46 -14.41
N ILE A 236 -11.30 8.94 -15.63
CA ILE A 236 -11.20 10.37 -15.92
C ILE A 236 -12.54 10.91 -15.43
N GLY A 237 -12.56 11.61 -14.29
CA GLY A 237 -13.80 11.96 -13.59
C GLY A 237 -14.84 12.64 -14.48
N ASP A 238 -16.07 12.79 -13.98
CA ASP A 238 -17.24 13.31 -14.70
C ASP A 238 -17.04 14.66 -15.45
N VAL A 239 -15.92 15.36 -15.20
CA VAL A 239 -15.54 16.61 -15.86
C VAL A 239 -14.20 16.47 -16.60
N ILE A 240 -14.26 16.67 -17.92
CA ILE A 240 -13.08 16.89 -18.78
C ILE A 240 -12.77 18.39 -18.78
N VAL A 241 -11.57 18.80 -18.35
CA VAL A 241 -11.07 20.18 -18.48
C VAL A 241 -10.02 20.27 -19.59
N SER A 242 -9.68 21.48 -20.04
CA SER A 242 -8.75 21.67 -21.18
C SER A 242 -7.40 20.97 -20.98
N THR A 243 -6.88 20.90 -19.75
CA THR A 243 -5.62 20.21 -19.47
C THR A 243 -5.69 18.68 -19.59
N HIS A 244 -6.90 18.09 -19.70
CA HIS A 244 -7.10 16.66 -19.96
C HIS A 244 -7.12 16.32 -21.45
N ILE A 245 -7.30 17.32 -22.33
CA ILE A 245 -7.33 17.14 -23.77
C ILE A 245 -6.04 17.73 -24.34
N VAL A 246 -5.28 16.92 -25.09
CA VAL A 246 -4.10 17.42 -25.79
C VAL A 246 -4.57 18.13 -27.07
N ASP A 247 -3.97 19.28 -27.39
CA ASP A 247 -4.31 20.01 -28.62
C ASP A 247 -4.17 19.09 -29.85
N GLY A 248 -5.23 19.01 -30.65
CA GLY A 248 -5.29 18.15 -31.84
C GLY A 248 -5.45 16.65 -31.57
N SER A 249 -5.64 16.22 -30.32
CA SER A 249 -5.81 14.80 -29.98
C SER A 249 -7.22 14.26 -30.15
N ILE A 250 -8.18 15.09 -30.54
CA ILE A 250 -9.57 14.69 -30.78
C ILE A 250 -9.77 14.52 -32.28
N PHE A 251 -9.89 13.27 -32.71
CA PHE A 251 -10.19 12.86 -34.09
C PHE A 251 -11.65 12.42 -34.21
N ASN A 252 -12.12 12.24 -35.45
CA ASN A 252 -13.50 11.82 -35.73
C ASN A 252 -13.88 10.49 -35.06
N GLN A 253 -12.90 9.60 -34.81
CA GLN A 253 -13.12 8.33 -34.13
C GLN A 253 -13.32 8.48 -32.61
N ASP A 254 -12.82 9.57 -32.01
CA ASP A 254 -12.90 9.81 -30.57
C ASP A 254 -14.29 10.31 -30.14
N ILE A 255 -15.02 10.92 -31.08
CA ILE A 255 -16.41 11.37 -30.87
C ILE A 255 -17.34 10.41 -31.60
N ALA A 256 -18.03 9.54 -30.85
CA ALA A 256 -19.01 8.64 -31.43
C ALA A 256 -20.13 9.40 -32.17
N ASN A 257 -20.72 8.77 -33.19
CA ASN A 257 -21.85 9.36 -33.91
C ASN A 257 -22.98 9.72 -32.92
N LEU A 258 -23.55 10.93 -33.05
CA LEU A 258 -24.54 11.51 -32.14
C LEU A 258 -24.06 11.77 -30.70
N ALA A 259 -22.77 11.62 -30.39
CA ALA A 259 -22.26 11.94 -29.05
C ALA A 259 -22.39 13.43 -28.72
N ILE A 260 -22.20 14.30 -29.72
CA ILE A 260 -22.44 15.74 -29.64
C ILE A 260 -23.63 16.06 -30.56
N ASP A 261 -24.80 16.25 -29.96
CA ASP A 261 -25.99 16.70 -30.67
C ASP A 261 -26.07 18.25 -30.71
N ARG A 262 -27.02 18.77 -31.49
CA ARG A 262 -27.22 20.23 -31.61
C ARG A 262 -27.64 20.89 -30.30
N LEU A 263 -28.22 20.13 -29.36
CA LEU A 263 -28.62 20.64 -28.05
C LEU A 263 -27.40 20.79 -27.12
N LYS A 264 -26.42 19.88 -27.20
CA LYS A 264 -25.13 19.97 -26.51
C LYS A 264 -24.28 21.14 -27.03
N LEU A 265 -24.40 21.48 -28.32
CA LEU A 265 -23.78 22.68 -28.90
C LEU A 265 -24.53 23.99 -28.58
N ASN A 266 -25.77 23.94 -28.08
CA ASN A 266 -26.52 25.13 -27.67
C ASN A 266 -25.88 25.86 -26.47
N GLN A 267 -24.96 25.21 -25.75
CA GLN A 267 -24.16 25.81 -24.68
C GLN A 267 -22.84 26.40 -25.20
N SER A 268 -22.78 26.81 -26.46
CA SER A 268 -21.57 27.33 -27.10
C SER A 268 -21.05 28.67 -26.58
N GLY A 269 -21.82 29.34 -25.71
CA GLY A 269 -21.53 30.69 -25.23
C GLY A 269 -22.07 31.81 -26.13
N CYS A 270 -22.74 31.48 -27.23
CA CYS A 270 -23.42 32.47 -28.06
C CYS A 270 -24.68 33.02 -27.41
N GLY A 271 -24.94 34.32 -27.61
CA GLY A 271 -26.14 34.99 -27.10
C GLY A 271 -27.42 34.51 -27.77
N ASN A 272 -28.57 34.94 -27.24
CA ASN A 272 -29.87 34.66 -27.85
C ASN A 272 -29.92 35.23 -29.28
N GLY A 273 -30.31 34.40 -30.25
CA GLY A 273 -30.33 34.76 -31.67
C GLY A 273 -28.94 34.82 -32.31
N GLN A 274 -27.91 34.19 -31.73
CA GLN A 274 -26.58 34.08 -32.32
C GLN A 274 -26.20 32.61 -32.56
N LEU A 275 -25.34 32.36 -33.54
CA LEU A 275 -24.80 31.03 -33.84
C LEU A 275 -23.28 31.08 -34.05
N LEU A 276 -22.61 29.93 -33.82
CA LEU A 276 -21.17 29.79 -34.08
C LEU A 276 -20.90 29.90 -35.58
N LYS A 277 -20.10 30.88 -36.00
CA LYS A 277 -19.63 31.06 -37.38
C LYS A 277 -18.11 31.02 -37.42
N TRP A 278 -17.56 30.36 -38.41
CA TRP A 278 -16.12 30.41 -38.67
C TRP A 278 -15.78 31.76 -39.28
N ASP A 279 -14.93 32.54 -38.61
CA ASP A 279 -14.41 33.80 -39.11
C ASP A 279 -13.08 33.57 -39.82
N ASN A 280 -13.06 33.76 -41.14
CA ASN A 280 -11.86 33.57 -41.97
C ASN A 280 -10.72 34.56 -41.63
N PRO A 281 -11.00 35.85 -41.34
CA PRO A 281 -9.97 36.79 -40.89
C PRO A 281 -9.27 36.39 -39.59
N THR A 282 -10.01 35.96 -38.55
CA THR A 282 -9.40 35.61 -37.26
C THR A 282 -9.06 34.12 -37.10
N LEU A 283 -9.47 33.27 -38.06
CA LEU A 283 -9.33 31.80 -38.02
C LEU A 283 -9.89 31.21 -36.71
N GLN A 284 -11.00 31.77 -36.25
CA GLN A 284 -11.64 31.38 -35.00
C GLN A 284 -13.14 31.23 -35.20
N TRP A 285 -13.76 30.38 -34.40
CA TRP A 285 -15.21 30.34 -34.29
C TRP A 285 -15.67 31.51 -33.41
N ILE A 286 -16.55 32.34 -33.95
CA ILE A 286 -17.13 33.49 -33.26
C ILE A 286 -18.65 33.34 -33.17
N CYS A 287 -19.23 33.98 -32.16
CA CYS A 287 -20.68 34.14 -32.09
C CYS A 287 -21.10 35.33 -32.94
N ALA A 288 -22.03 35.10 -33.85
CA ALA A 288 -22.55 36.13 -34.73
C ALA A 288 -24.07 36.01 -34.80
N ASP A 289 -24.73 37.15 -34.94
CA ASP A 289 -26.18 37.22 -35.06
C ASP A 289 -26.66 36.27 -36.17
N ASP A 290 -27.66 35.48 -35.81
CA ASP A 290 -28.49 34.72 -36.71
C ASP A 290 -29.42 35.70 -37.43
N ASN A 291 -28.84 36.53 -38.31
CA ASN A 291 -29.56 37.51 -39.13
C ASN A 291 -30.59 36.87 -40.07
N PHE A 292 -30.71 35.54 -40.07
CA PHE A 292 -31.65 34.76 -40.83
C PHE A 292 -32.25 33.66 -39.96
N ALA A 293 -33.00 34.05 -38.91
CA ALA A 293 -33.82 33.13 -38.15
C ALA A 293 -34.70 32.30 -39.12
N GLY A 294 -34.32 31.04 -39.34
CA GLY A 294 -35.05 30.13 -40.23
C GLY A 294 -34.37 29.72 -41.54
N GLY A 295 -33.04 29.89 -41.69
CA GLY A 295 -32.33 29.43 -42.87
C GLY A 295 -32.36 30.47 -43.99
N GLY A 296 -31.31 31.29 -44.02
CA GLY A 296 -31.06 32.18 -45.15
C GLY A 296 -30.86 31.36 -46.42
N GLU A 297 -31.79 31.50 -47.36
CA GLU A 297 -31.67 30.99 -48.73
C GLU A 297 -30.36 31.47 -49.34
N THR A 298 -29.52 30.52 -49.74
CA THR A 298 -28.21 30.73 -50.37
C THR A 298 -28.34 30.83 -51.89
N ASP A 299 -29.39 31.47 -52.40
CA ASP A 299 -29.50 31.78 -53.82
C ASP A 299 -28.94 33.19 -54.07
N PRO A 300 -27.71 33.33 -54.59
CA PRO A 300 -27.12 34.62 -54.94
C PRO A 300 -27.87 35.34 -56.07
N LEU A 301 -28.92 34.75 -56.67
CA LEU A 301 -29.74 35.31 -57.74
C LEU A 301 -31.16 35.71 -57.29
N SER A 302 -31.48 35.59 -56.01
CA SER A 302 -32.77 35.99 -55.46
C SER A 302 -32.84 37.51 -55.22
N VAL A 303 -33.81 38.19 -55.85
CA VAL A 303 -34.21 39.55 -55.47
C VAL A 303 -35.17 39.44 -54.28
N HIS A 304 -34.78 39.98 -53.13
CA HIS A 304 -35.52 39.90 -51.88
C HIS A 304 -36.95 40.44 -51.99
N VAL A 305 -37.81 39.94 -51.09
CA VAL A 305 -39.11 40.53 -50.72
C VAL A 305 -38.84 41.86 -49.98
N GLN A 306 -38.35 42.85 -50.72
CA GLN A 306 -38.43 44.26 -50.40
C GLN A 306 -39.11 44.92 -51.59
N ASP A 307 -40.13 45.73 -51.34
CA ASP A 307 -40.95 46.34 -52.39
C ASP A 307 -40.19 47.38 -53.25
N THR A 308 -38.90 47.60 -52.97
CA THR A 308 -38.05 48.55 -53.68
C THR A 308 -36.59 48.08 -53.73
N LEU A 309 -36.02 48.12 -54.93
CA LEU A 309 -34.58 48.09 -55.16
C LEU A 309 -33.98 49.45 -54.70
N GLN A 310 -32.84 49.45 -54.01
CA GLN A 310 -32.19 50.69 -53.54
C GLN A 310 -31.81 51.60 -54.72
N ALA A 311 -31.82 52.93 -54.52
CA ALA A 311 -31.43 53.88 -55.54
C ALA A 311 -30.03 53.57 -56.11
N GLY A 312 -29.92 53.42 -57.43
CA GLY A 312 -28.67 53.08 -58.11
C GLY A 312 -28.35 51.58 -58.20
N THR A 313 -29.25 50.69 -57.75
CA THR A 313 -29.09 49.24 -57.96
C THR A 313 -29.61 48.81 -59.34
N THR A 314 -28.97 47.80 -59.92
CA THR A 314 -29.30 47.26 -61.24
C THR A 314 -30.03 45.92 -61.08
N PHE A 315 -31.24 45.80 -61.62
CA PHE A 315 -31.87 44.50 -61.84
C PHE A 315 -31.20 43.81 -63.04
N TYR A 316 -30.41 42.75 -62.80
CA TYR A 316 -29.69 42.02 -63.84
C TYR A 316 -30.16 40.57 -63.91
N VAL A 317 -30.72 40.16 -65.05
CA VAL A 317 -31.06 38.77 -65.34
C VAL A 317 -30.00 38.23 -66.30
N SER A 318 -29.05 37.46 -65.78
CA SER A 318 -27.88 36.98 -66.54
C SER A 318 -28.23 35.94 -67.61
N SER A 319 -29.30 35.17 -67.37
CA SER A 319 -29.81 34.16 -68.30
C SER A 319 -31.22 33.74 -67.88
N GLY A 320 -32.24 34.19 -68.61
CA GLY A 320 -33.64 33.87 -68.32
C GLY A 320 -34.64 34.73 -69.08
N THR A 321 -35.92 34.38 -68.99
CA THR A 321 -37.04 35.14 -69.57
C THR A 321 -37.83 35.81 -68.44
N VAL A 322 -38.02 37.13 -68.52
CA VAL A 322 -38.98 37.84 -67.66
C VAL A 322 -40.36 37.74 -68.31
N ASN A 323 -41.23 36.87 -67.79
CA ASN A 323 -42.58 36.70 -68.34
C ASN A 323 -43.49 37.91 -68.07
N TYR A 324 -43.28 38.61 -66.95
CA TYR A 324 -44.04 39.80 -66.57
C TYR A 324 -43.09 40.86 -65.99
N PHE A 325 -43.11 42.07 -66.53
CA PHE A 325 -42.42 43.24 -65.98
C PHE A 325 -43.44 44.35 -65.74
N THR A 326 -43.83 44.54 -64.47
CA THR A 326 -44.84 45.52 -64.07
C THR A 326 -44.16 46.72 -63.43
N VAL A 327 -44.38 47.91 -63.98
CA VAL A 327 -43.87 49.19 -63.43
C VAL A 327 -45.07 50.03 -62.99
N ASN A 328 -45.14 50.34 -61.69
CA ASN A 328 -46.33 51.01 -61.12
C ASN A 328 -46.48 52.48 -61.55
N ASN A 329 -45.38 53.18 -61.83
CA ASN A 329 -45.41 54.63 -62.06
C ASN A 329 -44.70 55.05 -63.35
N GLU A 330 -43.37 54.93 -63.43
CA GLU A 330 -42.59 55.38 -64.58
C GLU A 330 -41.43 54.42 -64.90
N MET A 331 -41.22 54.11 -66.18
CA MET A 331 -40.07 53.35 -66.68
C MET A 331 -39.09 54.30 -67.37
N ASN A 332 -37.98 54.62 -66.71
CA ASN A 332 -36.92 55.45 -67.29
C ASN A 332 -35.83 54.57 -67.91
N VAL A 333 -35.62 54.69 -69.23
CA VAL A 333 -34.60 53.95 -69.98
C VAL A 333 -33.57 54.93 -70.52
N LEU A 334 -32.31 54.77 -70.11
CA LEU A 334 -31.18 55.49 -70.70
C LEU A 334 -30.58 54.67 -71.84
N GLY A 335 -30.37 55.31 -72.99
CA GLY A 335 -29.88 54.66 -74.20
C GLY A 335 -31.03 54.15 -75.07
N THR A 336 -31.06 52.85 -75.33
CA THR A 336 -31.97 52.25 -76.31
C THR A 336 -33.08 51.47 -75.61
N ALA A 337 -34.34 51.73 -75.97
CA ALA A 337 -35.50 50.94 -75.54
C ALA A 337 -36.06 50.16 -76.74
N ARG A 338 -36.33 48.86 -76.58
CA ARG A 338 -36.85 48.02 -77.68
C ARG A 338 -37.91 47.07 -77.19
N ILE A 339 -39.12 47.21 -77.72
CA ILE A 339 -40.28 46.34 -77.49
C ILE A 339 -40.55 45.59 -78.79
N ARG A 340 -40.53 44.26 -78.73
CA ARG A 340 -40.74 43.37 -79.89
C ARG A 340 -41.95 42.48 -79.66
N GLY A 341 -42.62 42.12 -80.75
CA GLY A 341 -43.68 41.11 -80.71
C GLY A 341 -43.13 39.68 -80.77
N SER A 342 -41.98 39.47 -81.41
CA SER A 342 -41.31 38.17 -81.55
C SER A 342 -39.79 38.34 -81.76
N SER A 343 -39.05 37.25 -81.95
CA SER A 343 -37.63 37.32 -82.30
C SER A 343 -37.36 37.96 -83.67
N THR A 344 -38.36 38.02 -84.55
CA THR A 344 -38.24 38.50 -85.93
C THR A 344 -39.13 39.71 -86.24
N SER A 345 -39.93 40.19 -85.29
CA SER A 345 -40.87 41.29 -85.49
C SER A 345 -40.59 42.47 -84.58
N GLU A 346 -40.35 43.63 -85.18
CA GLU A 346 -40.11 44.88 -84.47
C GLU A 346 -41.41 45.59 -84.12
N GLY A 347 -41.54 45.99 -82.86
CA GLY A 347 -42.66 46.80 -82.38
C GLY A 347 -42.22 48.25 -82.29
N VAL A 348 -41.96 48.71 -81.07
CA VAL A 348 -41.50 50.07 -80.78
C VAL A 348 -40.02 50.04 -80.42
N TYR A 349 -39.25 50.92 -81.05
CA TYR A 349 -37.83 51.11 -80.80
C TYR A 349 -37.56 52.58 -80.53
N VAL A 350 -36.78 52.88 -79.50
CA VAL A 350 -36.25 54.21 -79.21
C VAL A 350 -34.73 54.09 -79.20
N ASP A 351 -34.05 54.85 -80.04
CA ASP A 351 -32.60 54.84 -80.09
C ASP A 351 -31.96 55.74 -79.03
N ASN A 352 -30.62 55.70 -78.94
CA ASN A 352 -29.85 56.52 -78.00
C ASN A 352 -29.87 58.04 -78.30
N GLN A 353 -30.52 58.47 -79.39
CA GLN A 353 -30.76 59.87 -79.75
C GLN A 353 -32.22 60.31 -79.50
N GLY A 354 -33.07 59.40 -78.98
CA GLY A 354 -34.47 59.66 -78.70
C GLY A 354 -35.38 59.65 -79.93
N ARG A 355 -34.96 59.02 -81.03
CA ARG A 355 -35.79 58.79 -82.22
C ARG A 355 -36.63 57.54 -82.03
N VAL A 356 -37.91 57.61 -82.37
CA VAL A 356 -38.88 56.52 -82.22
C VAL A 356 -39.11 55.84 -83.57
N GLY A 357 -38.77 54.57 -83.66
CA GLY A 357 -39.15 53.69 -84.77
C GLY A 357 -40.34 52.81 -84.38
N VAL A 358 -41.33 52.70 -85.26
CA VAL A 358 -42.39 51.69 -85.18
C VAL A 358 -42.22 50.75 -86.37
N GLY A 359 -41.85 49.49 -86.09
CA GLY A 359 -41.45 48.52 -87.12
C GLY A 359 -40.03 48.71 -87.69
N ASN A 360 -39.29 49.75 -87.26
CA ASN A 360 -37.92 50.05 -87.70
C ASN A 360 -36.98 50.20 -86.48
N ILE A 361 -35.78 49.62 -86.54
CA ILE A 361 -34.73 49.76 -85.49
C ILE A 361 -33.63 50.77 -85.85
N THR A 362 -33.73 51.41 -87.01
CA THR A 362 -32.84 52.49 -87.45
C THR A 362 -33.67 53.67 -87.97
N PRO A 363 -34.46 54.34 -87.10
CA PRO A 363 -35.27 55.48 -87.51
C PRO A 363 -34.36 56.63 -88.01
N GLY A 364 -34.54 57.07 -89.25
CA GLY A 364 -33.88 58.22 -89.85
C GLY A 364 -34.47 59.57 -89.43
N ALA A 365 -35.68 59.57 -88.87
CA ALA A 365 -36.39 60.75 -88.38
C ALA A 365 -36.77 60.60 -86.89
N LYS A 366 -37.27 61.67 -86.27
CA LYS A 366 -37.67 61.66 -84.84
C LYS A 366 -38.79 60.66 -84.55
N ILE A 367 -39.71 60.47 -85.50
CA ILE A 367 -40.66 59.36 -85.52
C ILE A 367 -40.65 58.80 -86.93
N GLU A 368 -40.41 57.49 -87.06
CA GLU A 368 -40.49 56.76 -88.31
C GLU A 368 -41.35 55.51 -88.12
N VAL A 369 -42.30 55.30 -89.03
CA VAL A 369 -43.16 54.13 -89.03
C VAL A 369 -42.94 53.41 -90.35
N THR A 370 -42.49 52.16 -90.30
CA THR A 370 -42.28 51.32 -91.49
C THR A 370 -43.15 50.08 -91.41
N GLY A 371 -43.93 49.84 -92.46
CA GLY A 371 -44.62 48.57 -92.69
C GLY A 371 -43.72 47.55 -93.39
N GLY A 372 -44.11 46.29 -93.36
CA GLY A 372 -43.52 45.25 -94.20
C GLY A 372 -43.83 45.49 -95.69
N THR A 373 -43.21 44.69 -96.55
CA THR A 373 -43.31 44.82 -98.02
C THR A 373 -44.67 44.39 -98.60
N ASN A 374 -45.67 44.08 -97.76
CA ASN A 374 -46.98 43.62 -98.21
C ASN A 374 -47.95 44.81 -98.36
N PRO A 375 -48.71 44.92 -99.47
CA PRO A 375 -49.70 45.96 -99.65
C PRO A 375 -50.81 45.85 -98.59
N GLY A 376 -50.91 46.82 -97.67
CA GLY A 376 -51.87 46.80 -96.56
C GLY A 376 -51.39 47.49 -95.29
N ASP A 377 -50.08 47.73 -95.15
CA ASP A 377 -49.49 48.38 -93.98
C ASP A 377 -49.60 49.91 -94.08
N TYR A 378 -50.83 50.41 -93.94
CA TYR A 378 -51.09 51.85 -93.81
C TYR A 378 -50.98 52.28 -92.35
N LEU A 379 -50.44 53.47 -92.10
CA LEU A 379 -50.75 54.19 -90.87
C LEU A 379 -52.23 54.59 -90.91
N MET A 380 -53.11 53.70 -90.44
CA MET A 380 -54.55 53.91 -90.45
C MET A 380 -55.02 54.52 -89.13
N ILE A 381 -55.47 55.77 -89.16
CA ILE A 381 -56.03 56.47 -87.98
C ILE A 381 -57.56 56.53 -88.15
N ILE A 382 -58.29 55.60 -87.54
CA ILE A 382 -59.73 55.40 -87.81
C ILE A 382 -60.65 56.21 -86.86
N LYS A 383 -60.12 56.75 -85.76
CA LYS A 383 -60.92 57.45 -84.73
C LYS A 383 -60.13 58.58 -84.05
N SER A 384 -59.99 59.74 -84.70
CA SER A 384 -59.33 60.91 -84.09
C SER A 384 -60.24 61.73 -83.15
N GLY A 385 -61.48 61.29 -82.91
CA GLY A 385 -62.46 62.06 -82.14
C GLY A 385 -62.70 63.45 -82.76
N SER A 386 -62.93 64.46 -81.94
CA SER A 386 -63.16 65.86 -82.36
C SER A 386 -61.88 66.66 -82.63
N GLN A 387 -60.72 66.00 -82.67
CA GLN A 387 -59.41 66.66 -82.78
C GLN A 387 -58.67 66.25 -84.06
N THR A 388 -57.68 67.05 -84.44
CA THR A 388 -56.82 66.82 -85.60
C THR A 388 -56.12 65.46 -85.50
N ALA A 389 -56.37 64.58 -86.47
CA ALA A 389 -55.81 63.23 -86.51
C ALA A 389 -54.29 63.21 -86.69
N ALA A 390 -53.77 64.13 -87.52
CA ALA A 390 -52.36 64.38 -87.69
C ALA A 390 -52.17 65.78 -88.29
N TRP A 391 -51.21 66.55 -87.78
CA TRP A 391 -50.76 67.79 -88.40
C TRP A 391 -49.40 67.56 -89.04
N LEU A 392 -49.40 67.25 -90.33
CA LEU A 392 -48.20 67.00 -91.11
C LEU A 392 -47.74 68.32 -91.72
N ARG A 393 -46.75 68.97 -91.11
CA ARG A 393 -46.06 70.10 -91.73
C ARG A 393 -45.03 69.55 -92.72
N LYS A 394 -45.23 69.82 -94.02
CA LYS A 394 -44.17 69.70 -95.02
C LYS A 394 -43.06 70.71 -94.66
N LYS A 395 -41.80 70.28 -94.65
CA LYS A 395 -40.67 71.21 -94.71
C LYS A 395 -40.41 71.56 -96.16
#